data_AF-A0A834XTL1-F1
#
_entry.id   AF-A0A834XTL1-F1
#
_cell.length_a   1.000
_cell.length_b   1.000
_cell.length_c   1.000
_cell.angle_alpha   90.00
_cell.angle_beta   90.00
_cell.angle_gamma   90.00
#
_symmetry.space_group_name_H-M   'P 1'
#
loop_
_entity.id
_entity.type
_entity.pdbx_description
1 polymer ?
#
loop_
_entity_poly.entity_id
_entity_poly.type
_entity_poly.pdbx_seq_one_letter_code
_entity_poly.pdbx_strand_id
1 'polypeptide(L)'
;MTDVITDELREPLFNDIFTQINSLNTGDNVVLGLLKNSLPGSDVNGISEELNKKFILDKIKSNVAIKKPKKRKYLSIKLRKLLELKKTRCKKDLKYEDVLSLNNLWLEYIQQAIGGKSFLALPQSPEHINWETVGQRLMKSDLHGAKIIVIRSKCPSLIGIEGIILQDTRNTFQVIGKDNIIRTLLKQIIVVKIHLIEATLEFFGKELCLRSAERSVRKYKANHLPEL
;
A
#
# COMPACT_ATOMS: atom_id res chain seq x y z
N MET A 1 -41.29 -13.22 45.03
CA MET A 1 -42.23 -13.59 43.96
C MET A 1 -41.74 -12.85 42.72
N THR A 2 -40.60 -13.16 42.10
CA THR A 2 -40.13 -14.47 41.58
C THR A 2 -41.31 -15.11 40.81
N ASP A 3 -41.31 -15.25 39.49
CA ASP A 3 -40.25 -15.83 38.66
C ASP A 3 -40.60 -15.77 37.15
N VAL A 4 -39.55 -15.81 36.30
CA VAL A 4 -39.44 -16.62 35.04
C VAL A 4 -40.29 -16.17 33.83
N ILE A 5 -39.74 -15.50 32.82
CA ILE A 5 -38.97 -16.01 31.65
C ILE A 5 -39.66 -17.16 30.89
N THR A 6 -40.30 -16.82 29.77
CA THR A 6 -40.46 -17.63 28.53
C THR A 6 -40.79 -16.58 27.44
N ASP A 7 -39.98 -16.17 26.46
CA ASP A 7 -38.93 -16.78 25.62
C ASP A 7 -39.35 -18.00 24.81
N GLU A 8 -40.65 -18.12 24.52
CA GLU A 8 -41.16 -18.98 23.46
C GLU A 8 -42.09 -18.15 22.57
N LEU A 9 -41.75 -18.05 21.28
CA LEU A 9 -42.59 -17.73 20.10
C LEU A 9 -41.76 -17.15 18.93
N ARG A 10 -40.42 -17.26 18.97
CA ARG A 10 -39.58 -17.17 17.78
C ARG A 10 -38.75 -18.44 17.61
N GLU A 11 -39.44 -19.54 17.34
CA GLU A 11 -38.80 -20.66 16.66
C GLU A 11 -38.66 -20.36 15.15
N PRO A 12 -37.59 -20.81 14.51
CA PRO A 12 -37.24 -20.42 13.16
C PRO A 12 -38.13 -21.17 12.16
N LEU A 13 -39.24 -20.55 11.75
CA LEU A 13 -40.12 -20.99 10.67
C LEU A 13 -39.44 -21.08 9.27
N PHE A 14 -38.10 -21.06 9.22
CA PHE A 14 -37.33 -20.84 8.00
C PHE A 14 -36.68 -22.11 7.43
N ASN A 15 -36.57 -23.20 8.21
CA ASN A 15 -35.81 -24.38 7.79
C ASN A 15 -36.67 -25.49 7.14
N ASP A 16 -37.93 -25.66 7.55
CA ASP A 16 -38.76 -26.75 7.03
C ASP A 16 -39.23 -26.51 5.59
N ILE A 17 -39.45 -25.24 5.22
CA ILE A 17 -39.91 -24.82 3.89
C ILE A 17 -38.90 -25.23 2.80
N PHE A 18 -37.60 -25.17 3.09
CA PHE A 18 -36.56 -25.47 2.10
C PHE A 18 -36.45 -26.97 1.78
N THR A 19 -36.83 -27.85 2.71
CA THR A 19 -36.69 -29.30 2.52
C THR A 19 -37.69 -29.88 1.52
N GLN A 20 -38.87 -29.27 1.35
CA GLN A 20 -39.89 -29.68 0.37
C GLN A 20 -39.64 -29.15 -1.06
N ILE A 21 -38.73 -28.18 -1.23
CA ILE A 21 -38.55 -27.43 -2.48
C ILE A 21 -37.60 -28.13 -3.49
N ASN A 22 -36.87 -29.17 -3.07
CA ASN A 22 -35.81 -29.78 -3.89
C ASN A 22 -36.26 -30.74 -5.00
N SER A 23 -37.56 -30.84 -5.29
CA SER A 23 -38.06 -31.61 -6.44
C SER A 23 -38.95 -30.74 -7.31
N LEU A 24 -38.35 -30.02 -8.28
CA LEU A 24 -38.85 -29.74 -9.64
C LEU A 24 -38.10 -28.54 -10.25
N ASN A 25 -37.83 -28.64 -11.55
CA ASN A 25 -37.00 -27.74 -12.33
C ASN A 25 -37.55 -26.30 -12.45
N THR A 26 -36.62 -25.36 -12.64
CA THR A 26 -36.78 -23.90 -12.92
C THR A 26 -37.07 -23.03 -11.68
N GLY A 27 -36.06 -22.26 -11.25
CA GLY A 27 -36.09 -21.45 -10.01
C GLY A 27 -37.25 -20.46 -9.90
N ASP A 28 -37.83 -20.03 -11.02
CA ASP A 28 -38.97 -19.10 -11.05
C ASP A 28 -40.25 -19.72 -10.48
N ASN A 29 -40.47 -21.03 -10.70
CA ASN A 29 -41.66 -21.73 -10.22
C ASN A 29 -41.64 -21.93 -8.70
N VAL A 30 -40.45 -22.14 -8.14
CA VAL A 30 -40.22 -22.25 -6.69
C VAL A 30 -40.54 -20.93 -6.00
N VAL A 31 -40.03 -19.83 -6.55
CA VAL A 31 -40.24 -18.48 -5.99
C VAL A 31 -41.72 -18.09 -6.06
N LEU A 32 -42.39 -18.38 -7.16
CA LEU A 32 -43.84 -18.16 -7.30
C LEU A 32 -44.66 -18.93 -6.26
N GLY A 33 -44.33 -20.20 -6.01
CA GLY A 33 -45.01 -21.02 -5.01
C GLY A 33 -44.83 -20.48 -3.59
N LEU A 34 -43.60 -20.05 -3.25
CA LEU A 34 -43.30 -19.47 -1.94
C LEU A 34 -44.07 -18.16 -1.71
N LEU A 35 -44.09 -17.27 -2.71
CA LEU A 35 -44.78 -15.98 -2.61
C LEU A 35 -46.29 -16.16 -2.46
N LYS A 36 -46.91 -17.07 -3.23
CA LYS A 36 -48.34 -17.38 -3.11
C LYS A 36 -48.74 -17.89 -1.73
N ASN A 37 -47.88 -18.66 -1.08
CA ASN A 37 -48.15 -19.24 0.24
C ASN A 37 -47.87 -18.26 1.39
N SER A 38 -47.01 -17.26 1.16
CA SER A 38 -46.55 -16.33 2.21
C SER A 38 -47.29 -14.99 2.20
N LEU A 39 -47.98 -14.63 1.11
CA LEU A 39 -48.69 -13.36 0.96
C LEU A 39 -50.19 -13.48 1.24
N PRO A 40 -50.83 -12.45 1.82
CA PRO A 40 -52.28 -12.42 2.03
C PRO A 40 -53.02 -12.38 0.68
N GLY A 41 -54.25 -12.91 0.63
CA GLY A 41 -54.99 -13.13 -0.62
C GLY A 41 -55.25 -11.89 -1.48
N SER A 42 -55.13 -10.68 -0.94
CA SER A 42 -55.18 -9.43 -1.70
C SER A 42 -54.00 -9.27 -2.66
N ASP A 43 -52.83 -9.76 -2.27
CA ASP A 43 -51.54 -9.47 -2.92
C ASP A 43 -51.08 -10.62 -3.84
N VAL A 44 -51.86 -11.71 -3.87
CA VAL A 44 -51.62 -12.86 -4.74
C VAL A 44 -51.97 -12.56 -6.21
N ASN A 45 -52.87 -11.60 -6.42
CA ASN A 45 -53.33 -11.20 -7.74
C ASN A 45 -52.30 -10.28 -8.39
N GLY A 46 -51.49 -10.82 -9.31
CA GLY A 46 -50.51 -10.05 -10.09
C GLY A 46 -49.04 -10.36 -9.82
N ILE A 47 -48.71 -11.32 -8.93
CA ILE A 47 -47.32 -11.71 -8.62
C ILE A 47 -46.52 -12.05 -9.88
N SER A 48 -47.11 -12.79 -10.81
CA SER A 48 -46.45 -13.20 -12.05
C SER A 48 -46.08 -11.99 -12.92
N GLU A 49 -46.93 -10.96 -12.94
CA GLU A 49 -46.68 -9.74 -13.70
C GLU A 49 -45.61 -8.89 -13.00
N GLU A 50 -45.66 -8.79 -11.67
CA GLU A 50 -44.67 -8.08 -10.84
C GLU A 50 -43.26 -8.64 -10.99
N LEU A 51 -43.10 -9.97 -10.94
CA LEU A 51 -41.79 -10.61 -11.12
C LEU A 51 -41.24 -10.42 -12.54
N ASN A 52 -42.12 -10.30 -13.53
CA ASN A 52 -41.75 -10.00 -14.90
C ASN A 52 -41.50 -8.51 -15.16
N LYS A 53 -41.81 -7.62 -14.20
CA LYS A 53 -41.43 -6.20 -14.30
C LYS A 53 -39.91 -6.12 -14.24
N LYS A 54 -39.30 -5.81 -15.38
CA LYS A 54 -37.88 -5.41 -15.45
C LYS A 54 -37.75 -4.04 -14.82
N PHE A 55 -37.51 -3.98 -13.51
CA PHE A 55 -37.12 -2.73 -12.87
C PHE A 55 -35.78 -2.30 -13.45
N ILE A 56 -35.78 -1.14 -14.11
CA ILE A 56 -34.54 -0.45 -14.46
C ILE A 56 -34.02 0.18 -13.15
N LEU A 57 -33.54 -0.67 -12.24
CA LEU A 57 -32.74 -0.27 -11.07
C LEU A 57 -31.34 0.16 -11.51
N ASP A 58 -31.14 0.37 -12.81
CA ASP A 58 -29.98 1.05 -13.31
C ASP A 58 -30.07 2.47 -12.78
N LYS A 59 -29.21 2.76 -11.80
CA LYS A 59 -29.03 4.08 -11.20
C LYS A 59 -29.20 5.10 -12.30
N ILE A 60 -30.28 5.89 -12.28
CA ILE A 60 -30.46 7.02 -13.18
C ILE A 60 -29.26 7.91 -12.90
N LYS A 61 -28.17 7.71 -13.66
CA LYS A 61 -27.01 8.58 -13.66
C LYS A 61 -27.57 9.83 -14.28
N SER A 62 -28.04 10.74 -13.44
CA SER A 62 -28.37 12.07 -13.91
C SER A 62 -27.18 12.51 -14.75
N ASN A 63 -27.41 12.84 -16.02
CA ASN A 63 -26.41 13.38 -16.93
C ASN A 63 -25.93 14.78 -16.48
N VAL A 64 -26.12 15.11 -15.20
CA VAL A 64 -25.46 16.20 -14.53
C VAL A 64 -24.00 15.79 -14.46
N ALA A 65 -23.21 16.34 -15.37
CA ALA A 65 -21.77 16.27 -15.30
C ALA A 65 -21.34 16.67 -13.88
N ILE A 66 -21.00 15.69 -13.04
CA ILE A 66 -20.37 15.93 -11.75
C ILE A 66 -19.07 16.64 -12.11
N LYS A 67 -19.05 17.98 -11.98
CA LYS A 67 -17.87 18.78 -12.24
C LYS A 67 -16.80 18.27 -11.29
N LYS A 68 -15.84 17.50 -11.82
CA LYS A 68 -14.68 17.06 -11.04
C LYS A 68 -14.11 18.30 -10.36
N PRO A 69 -13.89 18.28 -9.02
CA PRO A 69 -13.38 19.45 -8.32
C PRO A 69 -12.13 19.93 -9.06
N LYS A 70 -12.08 21.23 -9.37
CA LYS A 70 -10.90 21.83 -10.01
C LYS A 70 -9.71 21.50 -9.12
N LYS A 71 -8.78 20.68 -9.63
CA LYS A 71 -7.57 20.30 -8.90
C LYS A 71 -6.89 21.59 -8.43
N ARG A 72 -6.61 21.70 -7.14
CA ARG A 72 -5.89 22.86 -6.57
C ARG A 72 -4.61 23.06 -7.39
N LYS A 73 -4.36 24.29 -7.85
CA LYS A 73 -3.13 24.61 -8.58
C LYS A 73 -1.96 24.41 -7.63
N TYR A 74 -1.06 23.47 -7.96
CA TYR A 74 0.18 23.32 -7.19
C TYR A 74 0.98 24.61 -7.24
N LEU A 75 1.68 24.93 -6.15
CA LEU A 75 2.59 26.07 -6.10
C LEU A 75 3.59 26.00 -7.27
N SER A 76 3.76 27.12 -7.97
CA SER A 76 4.77 27.26 -9.03
C SER A 76 6.16 26.96 -8.50
N ILE A 77 7.04 26.46 -9.36
CA ILE A 77 8.45 26.19 -9.04
C ILE A 77 9.14 27.45 -8.48
N LYS A 78 8.82 28.64 -9.01
CA LYS A 78 9.37 29.91 -8.53
C LYS A 78 9.02 30.15 -7.06
N LEU A 79 7.75 29.98 -6.72
CA LEU A 79 7.24 30.19 -5.37
C LEU A 79 7.76 29.12 -4.39
N ARG A 80 7.87 27.86 -4.82
CA ARG A 80 8.49 26.79 -4.00
C ARG A 80 9.97 27.03 -3.71
N LYS A 81 10.70 27.65 -4.64
CA LYS A 81 12.10 28.06 -4.44
C LYS A 81 12.18 29.23 -3.46
N LEU A 82 11.33 30.23 -3.62
CA LEU A 82 11.24 31.38 -2.71
C LEU A 82 10.95 30.96 -1.26
N LEU A 83 10.04 29.99 -1.08
CA LEU A 83 9.70 29.43 0.25
C LEU A 83 10.71 28.41 0.77
N GLU A 84 11.75 28.10 0.00
CA GLU A 84 12.81 27.15 0.32
C GLU A 84 12.32 25.75 0.74
N LEU A 85 11.13 25.33 0.27
CA LEU A 85 10.45 24.10 0.73
C LEU A 85 11.24 22.80 0.49
N LYS A 86 12.29 22.85 -0.33
CA LYS A 86 13.15 21.71 -0.65
C LYS A 86 14.49 21.73 0.09
N LYS A 87 14.85 22.86 0.70
CA LYS A 87 16.06 22.94 1.51
C LYS A 87 15.72 22.42 2.89
N THR A 88 16.52 21.50 3.39
CA THR A 88 16.57 21.18 4.82
C THR A 88 16.91 22.48 5.55
N ARG A 89 15.94 23.09 6.24
CA ARG A 89 16.10 24.44 6.83
C ARG A 89 17.23 24.49 7.87
N CYS A 90 17.53 23.36 8.51
CA CYS A 90 18.43 23.29 9.66
C CYS A 90 19.70 22.48 9.34
N LYS A 91 20.41 22.77 8.24
CA LYS A 91 21.64 22.01 7.91
C LYS A 91 22.77 22.17 8.93
N LYS A 92 22.76 23.26 9.70
CA LYS A 92 23.86 23.61 10.62
C LYS A 92 23.66 23.09 12.04
N ASP A 93 22.41 22.84 12.45
CA ASP A 93 22.07 22.49 13.83
C ASP A 93 21.59 21.04 13.97
N LEU A 94 21.37 20.32 12.87
CA LEU A 94 20.89 18.94 12.91
C LEU A 94 22.02 18.00 13.31
N LYS A 95 21.87 17.34 14.46
CA LYS A 95 22.80 16.31 14.91
C LYS A 95 22.38 14.94 14.41
N TYR A 96 23.35 14.05 14.26
CA TYR A 96 23.12 12.66 13.88
C TYR A 96 22.23 11.94 14.90
N GLU A 97 22.40 12.26 16.19
CA GLU A 97 21.63 11.67 17.30
C GLU A 97 20.13 11.93 17.18
N ASP A 98 19.72 13.14 16.78
CA ASP A 98 18.32 13.51 16.62
C ASP A 98 17.62 12.63 15.56
N VAL A 99 18.40 12.24 14.54
CA VAL A 99 17.95 11.47 13.37
C VAL A 99 17.91 9.96 13.65
N LEU A 100 18.51 9.50 14.75
CA LEU A 100 18.42 8.08 15.14
C LEU A 100 16.97 7.65 15.39
N SER A 101 16.16 8.54 15.97
CA SER A 101 14.72 8.30 16.16
C SER A 101 14.01 7.99 14.84
N LEU A 102 14.36 8.71 13.76
CA LEU A 102 13.84 8.48 12.42
C LEU A 102 14.29 7.13 11.85
N ASN A 103 15.52 6.69 12.15
CA ASN A 103 16.00 5.38 11.74
C ASN A 103 15.23 4.25 12.43
N ASN A 104 14.96 4.36 13.73
CA ASN A 104 14.16 3.37 14.46
C ASN A 104 12.75 3.23 13.87
N LEU A 105 12.09 4.35 13.60
CA LEU A 105 10.78 4.36 12.94
C LEU A 105 10.84 3.70 11.55
N TRP A 106 11.90 3.97 10.79
CA TRP A 106 12.08 3.36 9.48
C TRP A 106 12.28 1.84 9.55
N LEU A 107 13.00 1.34 10.57
CA LEU A 107 13.18 -0.09 10.79
C LEU A 107 11.85 -0.81 11.07
N GLU A 108 10.99 -0.23 11.90
CA GLU A 108 9.65 -0.77 12.16
C GLU A 108 8.78 -0.76 10.89
N TYR A 109 8.82 0.35 10.14
CA TYR A 109 8.11 0.48 8.87
C TYR A 109 8.55 -0.59 7.87
N ILE A 110 9.84 -0.76 7.66
CA ILE A 110 10.34 -1.66 6.62
C ILE A 110 10.10 -3.14 7.00
N GLN A 111 10.15 -3.47 8.29
CA GLN A 111 9.77 -4.77 8.82
C GLN A 111 8.32 -5.12 8.44
N GLN A 112 7.39 -4.19 8.68
CA GLN A 112 5.99 -4.35 8.31
C GLN A 112 5.77 -4.38 6.79
N ALA A 113 6.50 -3.54 6.04
CA ALA A 113 6.36 -3.43 4.59
C ALA A 113 6.81 -4.69 3.84
N ILE A 114 7.84 -5.38 4.34
CA ILE A 114 8.32 -6.64 3.76
C ILE A 114 7.37 -7.80 4.15
N GLY A 115 6.70 -7.69 5.30
CA GLY A 115 5.73 -8.67 5.80
C GLY A 115 6.36 -9.77 6.66
N GLY A 116 7.53 -9.51 7.25
CA GLY A 116 8.24 -10.47 8.10
C GLY A 116 8.13 -10.11 9.59
N LYS A 117 7.95 -11.12 10.46
CA LYS A 117 8.07 -10.94 11.92
C LYS A 117 9.53 -10.71 12.34
N SER A 118 10.50 -11.21 11.58
CA SER A 118 11.95 -10.97 11.75
C SER A 118 12.61 -10.82 10.38
N PHE A 119 13.73 -10.09 10.34
CA PHE A 119 14.55 -9.92 9.14
C PHE A 119 15.37 -11.19 8.79
N LEU A 120 15.46 -12.17 9.70
CA LEU A 120 16.10 -13.47 9.43
C LEU A 120 15.37 -14.30 8.38
N ALA A 121 14.06 -14.06 8.21
CA ALA A 121 13.25 -14.75 7.20
C ALA A 121 13.41 -14.16 5.79
N LEU A 122 14.33 -13.21 5.58
CA LEU A 122 14.61 -12.67 4.27
C LEU A 122 15.21 -13.76 3.37
N PRO A 123 14.75 -13.88 2.12
CA PRO A 123 15.29 -14.86 1.19
C PRO A 123 16.75 -14.51 0.91
N GLN A 124 17.66 -15.47 1.17
CA GLN A 124 19.10 -15.27 0.99
C GLN A 124 19.55 -15.55 -0.45
N SER A 125 18.77 -16.38 -1.16
CA SER A 125 19.04 -16.80 -2.53
C SER A 125 17.92 -16.40 -3.49
N PRO A 126 18.24 -16.08 -4.76
CA PRO A 126 17.26 -15.75 -5.80
C PRO A 126 16.24 -16.87 -6.10
N GLU A 127 16.55 -18.10 -5.71
CA GLU A 127 15.74 -19.30 -5.95
C GLU A 127 14.53 -19.42 -5.01
N HIS A 128 14.48 -18.62 -3.93
CA HIS A 128 13.34 -18.64 -3.03
C HIS A 128 12.09 -18.03 -3.69
N ILE A 129 10.95 -18.71 -3.52
CA ILE A 129 9.62 -18.29 -4.03
C ILE A 129 9.28 -16.83 -3.69
N ASN A 130 9.70 -16.36 -2.52
CA ASN A 130 9.40 -15.01 -2.04
C ASN A 130 10.41 -13.94 -2.47
N TRP A 131 11.52 -14.30 -3.12
CA TRP A 131 12.59 -13.37 -3.51
C TRP A 131 12.07 -12.20 -4.34
N GLU A 132 11.33 -12.49 -5.41
CA GLU A 132 10.81 -11.44 -6.29
C GLU A 132 9.81 -10.54 -5.57
N THR A 133 8.91 -11.12 -4.76
CA THR A 133 7.89 -10.36 -4.03
C THR A 133 8.54 -9.42 -3.01
N VAL A 134 9.52 -9.91 -2.25
CA VAL A 134 10.27 -9.12 -1.27
C VAL A 134 11.08 -8.03 -1.96
N GLY A 135 11.81 -8.36 -3.03
CA GLY A 135 12.58 -7.40 -3.83
C GLY A 135 11.70 -6.28 -4.40
N GLN A 136 10.53 -6.61 -4.94
CA GLN A 136 9.58 -5.60 -5.45
C GLN A 136 9.03 -4.70 -4.34
N ARG A 137 8.76 -5.24 -3.14
CA ARG A 137 8.31 -4.44 -1.98
C ARG A 137 9.40 -3.49 -1.52
N LEU A 138 10.64 -3.97 -1.41
CA LEU A 138 11.81 -3.18 -1.07
C LEU A 138 12.02 -2.03 -2.07
N MET A 139 11.98 -2.31 -3.37
CA MET A 139 12.18 -1.28 -4.40
C MET A 139 11.08 -0.20 -4.42
N LYS A 140 9.87 -0.55 -3.98
CA LYS A 140 8.72 0.38 -3.87
C LYS A 140 8.69 1.14 -2.54
N SER A 141 9.34 0.62 -1.51
CA SER A 141 9.36 1.23 -0.18
C SER A 141 10.09 2.58 -0.15
N ASP A 142 9.80 3.35 0.88
CA ASP A 142 10.52 4.58 1.14
C ASP A 142 11.85 4.32 1.87
N LEU A 143 12.85 5.15 1.59
CA LEU A 143 14.21 5.03 2.12
C LEU A 143 14.61 6.22 2.99
N HIS A 144 13.68 7.13 3.30
CA HIS A 144 13.94 8.20 4.27
C HIS A 144 14.09 7.58 5.66
N GLY A 145 15.16 7.91 6.38
CA GLY A 145 15.50 7.28 7.65
C GLY A 145 16.32 6.00 7.53
N ALA A 146 16.57 5.49 6.33
CA ALA A 146 17.40 4.30 6.16
C ALA A 146 18.87 4.62 6.46
N LYS A 147 19.54 3.75 7.23
CA LYS A 147 20.98 3.82 7.50
C LYS A 147 21.74 3.12 6.38
N ILE A 148 22.62 3.84 5.70
CA ILE A 148 23.32 3.35 4.51
C ILE A 148 24.83 3.49 4.62
N ILE A 149 25.56 2.69 3.84
CA ILE A 149 26.98 2.84 3.54
C ILE A 149 27.21 2.67 2.05
N VAL A 150 28.08 3.49 1.46
CA VAL A 150 28.50 3.35 0.05
C VAL A 150 29.60 2.29 -0.04
N ILE A 151 29.33 1.18 -0.72
CA ILE A 151 30.32 0.10 -0.91
C ILE A 151 31.09 0.28 -2.20
N ARG A 152 30.39 0.62 -3.27
CA ARG A 152 30.99 0.79 -4.60
C ARG A 152 30.54 2.11 -5.18
N SER A 153 31.46 2.81 -5.82
CA SER A 153 31.12 3.99 -6.60
C SER A 153 32.07 4.15 -7.76
N LYS A 154 31.60 4.79 -8.84
CA LYS A 154 32.46 5.31 -9.91
C LYS A 154 33.42 6.39 -9.42
N CYS A 155 33.04 7.12 -8.37
CA CYS A 155 33.89 8.13 -7.72
C CYS A 155 34.48 7.55 -6.43
N PRO A 156 35.81 7.32 -6.34
CA PRO A 156 36.43 6.72 -5.17
C PRO A 156 36.19 7.49 -3.88
N SER A 157 36.09 8.83 -3.95
CA SER A 157 35.86 9.69 -2.79
C SER A 157 34.51 9.47 -2.08
N LEU A 158 33.55 8.80 -2.75
CA LEU A 158 32.25 8.48 -2.17
C LEU A 158 32.22 7.15 -1.41
N ILE A 159 33.21 6.28 -1.64
CA ILE A 159 33.27 4.95 -1.04
C ILE A 159 33.51 5.10 0.46
N GLY A 160 32.79 4.32 1.27
CA GLY A 160 32.89 4.34 2.74
C GLY A 160 32.08 5.43 3.41
N ILE A 161 31.42 6.34 2.68
CA ILE A 161 30.49 7.30 3.29
C ILE A 161 29.32 6.52 3.91
N GLU A 162 29.16 6.66 5.23
CA GLU A 162 28.06 6.08 6.00
C GLU A 162 27.18 7.17 6.61
N GLY A 163 25.90 6.86 6.82
CA GLY A 163 24.97 7.77 7.50
C GLY A 163 23.50 7.42 7.30
N ILE A 164 22.62 8.31 7.75
CA ILE A 164 21.16 8.15 7.63
C ILE A 164 20.63 9.06 6.51
N ILE A 165 19.77 8.51 5.64
CA ILE A 165 19.13 9.29 4.57
C ILE A 165 18.11 10.26 5.18
N LEU A 166 18.32 11.56 4.99
CA LEU A 166 17.38 12.62 5.38
C LEU A 166 16.38 12.91 4.27
N GLN A 167 16.86 12.99 3.03
CA GLN A 167 16.04 13.39 1.90
C GLN A 167 16.34 12.50 0.70
N ASP A 168 15.28 11.88 0.19
CA ASP A 168 15.29 11.15 -1.05
C ASP A 168 14.77 12.03 -2.18
N THR A 169 15.63 12.33 -3.15
CA THR A 169 15.24 13.05 -4.37
C THR A 169 15.39 12.13 -5.58
N ARG A 170 14.96 12.59 -6.76
CA ARG A 170 15.00 11.76 -7.97
C ARG A 170 16.37 11.12 -8.22
N ASN A 171 17.46 11.88 -8.16
CA ASN A 171 18.79 11.40 -8.52
C ASN A 171 19.78 11.40 -7.34
N THR A 172 19.40 11.98 -6.20
CA THR A 172 20.35 12.20 -5.09
C THR A 172 19.76 11.79 -3.75
N PHE A 173 20.62 11.32 -2.86
CA PHE A 173 20.34 11.17 -1.44
C PHE A 173 21.06 12.27 -0.67
N GLN A 174 20.38 12.94 0.26
CA GLN A 174 21.06 13.72 1.29
C GLN A 174 21.17 12.84 2.54
N VAL A 175 22.40 12.65 3.00
CA VAL A 175 22.76 11.72 4.07
C VAL A 175 23.48 12.50 5.17
N ILE A 176 23.10 12.29 6.42
CA ILE A 176 23.85 12.81 7.57
C ILE A 176 24.81 11.74 8.09
N GLY A 177 26.10 12.07 8.14
CA GLY A 177 27.10 11.22 8.75
C GLY A 177 27.17 11.39 10.26
N LYS A 178 27.92 10.51 10.95
CA LYS A 178 28.20 10.61 12.39
C LYS A 178 28.99 11.87 12.75
N ASP A 179 29.65 12.48 11.77
CA ASP A 179 30.33 13.76 11.84
C ASP A 179 29.37 14.97 11.87
N ASN A 180 28.05 14.73 11.88
CA ASN A 180 26.99 15.74 11.76
C ASN A 180 27.04 16.53 10.44
N ILE A 181 27.76 16.02 9.43
CA ILE A 181 27.86 16.67 8.13
C ILE A 181 26.85 16.03 7.17
N ILE A 182 26.05 16.89 6.54
CA ILE A 182 25.10 16.47 5.50
C ILE A 182 25.82 16.41 4.14
N ARG A 183 25.92 15.20 3.59
CA ARG A 183 26.55 14.91 2.30
C ARG A 183 25.47 14.60 1.26
N THR A 184 25.67 15.04 0.03
CA THR A 184 24.76 14.73 -1.09
C THR A 184 25.40 13.67 -1.98
N LEU A 185 24.76 12.50 -2.07
CA LEU A 185 25.23 11.36 -2.86
C LEU A 185 24.44 11.25 -4.17
N LEU A 186 25.14 11.01 -5.27
CA LEU A 186 24.55 10.77 -6.58
C LEU A 186 24.21 9.29 -6.74
N LYS A 187 22.93 8.97 -6.89
CA LYS A 187 22.43 7.58 -6.94
C LYS A 187 22.94 6.79 -8.14
N GLN A 188 23.07 7.45 -9.29
CA GLN A 188 23.39 6.78 -10.56
C GLN A 188 24.76 6.06 -10.53
N ILE A 189 25.68 6.51 -9.69
CA ILE A 189 27.09 6.07 -9.68
C ILE A 189 27.47 5.31 -8.42
N ILE A 190 26.51 4.89 -7.59
CA ILE A 190 26.78 4.23 -6.30
C ILE A 190 26.03 2.91 -6.17
N VAL A 191 26.66 1.97 -5.47
CA VAL A 191 26.01 0.82 -4.84
C VAL A 191 26.02 1.07 -3.34
N VAL A 192 24.85 1.02 -2.73
CA VAL A 192 24.65 1.31 -1.32
C VAL A 192 24.23 0.04 -0.60
N LYS A 193 24.77 -0.16 0.60
CA LYS A 193 24.30 -1.18 1.54
C LYS A 193 23.47 -0.51 2.62
N ILE A 194 22.29 -1.04 2.84
CA ILE A 194 21.34 -0.60 3.86
C ILE A 194 21.44 -1.56 5.03
N HIS A 195 21.63 -1.01 6.23
CA HIS A 195 21.71 -1.78 7.46
C HIS A 195 20.32 -1.95 8.06
N LEU A 196 19.91 -3.21 8.25
CA LEU A 196 18.78 -3.60 9.07
C LEU A 196 19.30 -4.16 10.41
N ILE A 197 18.39 -4.52 11.31
CA ILE A 197 18.75 -5.03 12.65
C ILE A 197 19.55 -6.34 12.54
N GLU A 198 19.13 -7.27 11.67
CA GLU A 198 19.69 -8.63 11.58
C GLU A 198 20.17 -8.98 10.16
N ALA A 199 20.09 -8.03 9.23
CA ALA A 199 20.40 -8.25 7.83
C ALA A 199 20.98 -7.00 7.18
N THR A 200 21.69 -7.19 6.07
CA THR A 200 22.15 -6.08 5.22
C THR A 200 21.67 -6.29 3.81
N LEU A 201 21.10 -5.25 3.22
CA LEU A 201 20.60 -5.28 1.85
C LEU A 201 21.48 -4.44 0.95
N GLU A 202 21.82 -4.94 -0.23
CA GLU A 202 22.60 -4.20 -1.22
C GLU A 202 21.70 -3.71 -2.35
N PHE A 203 21.80 -2.43 -2.69
CA PHE A 203 21.01 -1.78 -3.73
C PHE A 203 21.92 -1.08 -4.74
N PHE A 204 21.57 -1.25 -6.02
CA PHE A 204 22.10 -0.44 -7.09
C PHE A 204 21.39 0.92 -7.10
N GLY A 205 22.14 1.99 -6.82
CA GLY A 205 21.56 3.33 -6.75
C GLY A 205 20.92 3.77 -8.07
N LYS A 206 21.41 3.28 -9.22
CA LYS A 206 20.83 3.51 -10.56
C LYS A 206 19.34 3.17 -10.62
N GLU A 207 18.90 2.12 -9.93
CA GLU A 207 17.50 1.69 -9.91
C GLU A 207 16.62 2.57 -9.00
N LEU A 208 17.26 3.22 -8.03
CA LEU A 208 16.64 4.16 -7.09
C LEU A 208 16.57 5.59 -7.65
N CYS A 209 16.97 5.83 -8.92
CA CYS A 209 16.93 7.11 -9.63
C CYS A 209 15.51 7.60 -9.99
N LEU A 210 14.60 7.54 -9.03
CA LEU A 210 13.24 8.06 -9.09
C LEU A 210 12.87 8.65 -7.73
N ARG A 211 11.86 9.52 -7.72
CA ARG A 211 11.31 10.02 -6.43
C ARG A 211 10.61 8.88 -5.70
N SER A 212 10.61 8.88 -4.37
CA SER A 212 9.91 7.85 -3.56
C SER A 212 8.45 7.65 -4.01
N ALA A 213 7.72 8.74 -4.23
CA ALA A 213 6.33 8.68 -4.71
C ALA A 213 6.16 8.09 -6.13
N GLU A 214 7.18 8.20 -6.98
CA GLU A 214 7.17 7.60 -8.32
C GLU A 214 7.60 6.12 -8.26
N ARG A 215 8.45 5.74 -7.30
CA ARG A 215 8.88 4.35 -7.09
C ARG A 215 7.73 3.45 -6.66
N SER A 216 6.86 3.92 -5.76
CA SER A 216 5.78 3.10 -5.21
C SER A 216 4.81 2.56 -6.27
N VAL A 217 4.64 3.29 -7.38
CA VAL A 217 3.76 2.91 -8.50
C VAL A 217 4.53 2.22 -9.64
N ARG A 218 5.87 2.25 -9.63
CA ARG A 218 6.68 1.67 -10.70
C ARG A 218 6.57 0.15 -10.73
N LYS A 219 6.41 -0.38 -11.94
CA LYS A 219 6.55 -1.81 -12.23
C LYS A 219 8.00 -2.09 -12.58
N TYR A 220 8.70 -2.84 -11.74
CA TYR A 220 10.05 -3.31 -11.98
C TYR A 220 9.99 -4.59 -12.82
N LYS A 221 10.88 -4.70 -13.81
CA LYS A 221 11.02 -5.89 -14.67
C LYS A 221 12.38 -6.51 -14.38
N ALA A 222 12.46 -7.84 -14.37
CA ALA A 222 13.67 -8.58 -13.99
C ALA A 222 14.85 -8.49 -14.99
N ASN A 223 14.67 -7.85 -16.15
CA ASN A 223 15.62 -7.94 -17.27
C ASN A 223 16.62 -6.76 -17.31
N HIS A 224 17.40 -6.55 -16.24
CA HIS A 224 18.46 -5.54 -16.27
C HIS A 224 19.75 -6.10 -15.65
N LEU A 225 20.80 -6.23 -16.47
CA LEU A 225 22.15 -6.50 -15.97
C LEU A 225 22.65 -5.23 -15.25
N PRO A 226 22.94 -5.31 -13.94
CA PRO A 226 23.33 -4.13 -13.19
C PRO A 226 24.78 -3.72 -13.55
N GLU A 227 24.91 -2.65 -14.32
CA GLU A 227 26.17 -1.96 -14.54
C GLU A 227 26.34 -0.79 -13.55
N LEU A 228 27.58 -0.60 -13.10
CA LEU A 228 28.03 0.53 -12.27
C LEU A 228 28.43 1.74 -13.12
#